data_AF-A0A377BDM1-F1
#
_entry.id   AF-A0A377BDM1-F1
#
_cell.length_a   1.000
_cell.length_b   1.000
_cell.length_c   1.000
_cell.angle_alpha   90.00
_cell.angle_beta   90.00
_cell.angle_gamma   90.00
#
_symmetry.space_group_name_H-M   'P 1'
#
loop_
_entity.id
_entity.type
_entity.pdbx_description
1 polymer ?
#
loop_
_entity_poly.entity_id
_entity_poly.type
_entity_poly.pdbx_seq_one_letter_code
_entity_poly.pdbx_strand_id
1 'polypeptide(L)'
;MAQLYSLTGVPDMAEWMNDEILYWKDKGYPLSKGCVEGFNRFISVDPKTRGNIMQNFNKPLKIFEAESCRLATSASDFDFNDLRRKRMSVYIVLSPTGMEKYKQLINLFFSQLVRVNTQTLPEHDKTLKYQCLLVLDEFTSMGRVGIIEKSIAFTAGYNIRYMIIYQNDEQLESDDAYGKSGAFTLRKNLAVEVVYPPKDVDSTAERISKNIRQENR
;
A
#
# COMPACT_ATOMS: atom_id res chain seq x y z
N MET A 1 15.18 -1.71 7.23
CA MET A 1 14.58 -2.98 6.74
C MET A 1 15.36 -4.22 7.22
N ALA A 2 16.70 -4.20 7.29
CA ALA A 2 17.50 -5.31 7.83
C ALA A 2 17.17 -5.75 9.27
N GLN A 3 16.63 -4.85 10.11
CA GLN A 3 16.31 -5.13 11.52
C GLN A 3 15.04 -5.97 11.74
N LEU A 4 14.08 -5.99 10.81
CA LEU A 4 12.84 -6.75 11.00
C LEU A 4 13.03 -8.23 10.62
N TYR A 5 13.89 -8.49 9.63
CA TYR A 5 14.26 -9.85 9.23
C TYR A 5 15.24 -10.49 10.23
N SER A 6 16.07 -9.71 10.93
CA SER A 6 16.89 -10.28 12.01
C SER A 6 16.05 -10.85 13.15
N LEU A 7 14.83 -10.33 13.38
CA LEU A 7 13.90 -10.87 14.39
C LEU A 7 13.38 -12.26 14.01
N THR A 8 13.36 -12.61 12.72
CA THR A 8 12.95 -13.95 12.28
C THR A 8 14.04 -14.99 12.46
N GLY A 9 15.28 -14.56 12.75
CA GLY A 9 16.43 -15.43 13.03
C GLY A 9 16.69 -15.68 14.52
N VAL A 10 15.86 -15.15 15.42
CA VAL A 10 16.02 -15.33 16.87
C VAL A 10 15.48 -16.71 17.28
N PRO A 11 16.29 -17.57 17.95
CA PRO A 11 15.87 -18.93 18.32
C PRO A 11 14.68 -18.97 19.30
N ASP A 12 14.70 -18.14 20.35
CA ASP A 12 13.56 -17.92 21.25
C ASP A 12 13.30 -16.42 21.39
N MET A 13 12.20 -15.96 20.79
CA MET A 13 11.83 -14.55 20.80
C MET A 13 11.41 -14.06 22.19
N ALA A 14 10.86 -14.91 23.06
CA ALA A 14 10.45 -14.49 24.40
C ALA A 14 11.67 -14.31 25.31
N GLU A 15 12.66 -15.21 25.20
CA GLU A 15 13.93 -15.07 25.89
C GLU A 15 14.64 -13.78 25.43
N TRP A 16 14.74 -13.57 24.12
CA TRP A 16 15.33 -12.34 23.57
C TRP A 16 14.61 -11.05 24.03
N MET A 17 13.27 -11.05 24.03
CA MET A 17 12.50 -9.89 24.53
C MET A 17 12.77 -9.61 26.01
N ASN A 18 12.92 -10.67 26.82
CA ASN A 18 13.26 -10.52 28.24
C ASN A 18 14.69 -9.95 28.41
N ASP A 19 15.65 -10.47 27.65
CA ASP A 19 17.04 -10.00 27.67
C ASP A 19 17.15 -8.52 27.25
N GLU A 20 16.41 -8.09 26.22
CA GLU A 20 16.37 -6.69 25.81
C GLU A 20 15.80 -5.76 26.91
N ILE A 21 14.74 -6.18 27.60
CA ILE A 21 14.19 -5.41 28.73
C ILE A 21 15.27 -5.22 29.81
N LEU A 22 15.97 -6.29 30.16
CA LEU A 22 17.00 -6.28 31.20
C LEU A 22 18.21 -5.44 30.76
N TYR A 23 18.67 -5.63 29.51
CA TYR A 23 19.81 -4.92 28.95
C TYR A 23 19.63 -3.40 28.96
N TRP A 24 18.51 -2.90 28.42
CA TRP A 24 18.26 -1.46 28.35
C TRP A 24 18.00 -0.83 29.72
N LYS A 25 17.40 -1.60 30.64
CA LYS A 25 17.24 -1.19 32.04
C LYS A 25 18.60 -1.03 32.73
N ASP A 26 19.52 -1.97 32.54
CA ASP A 26 20.88 -1.92 33.11
C ASP A 26 21.72 -0.79 32.52
N LYS A 27 21.57 -0.50 31.23
CA LYS A 27 22.24 0.63 30.55
C LYS A 27 21.75 2.03 30.97
N GLY A 28 20.74 2.12 31.86
CA GLY A 28 20.18 3.39 32.33
C GLY A 28 19.25 4.08 31.33
N TYR A 29 18.89 3.40 30.23
CA TYR A 29 17.96 3.88 29.21
C TYR A 29 16.84 2.86 29.02
N PRO A 30 15.95 2.67 30.02
CA PRO A 30 14.94 1.64 29.97
C PRO A 30 13.99 1.85 28.79
N LEU A 31 13.53 0.75 28.20
CA LEU A 31 12.50 0.76 27.17
C LEU A 31 11.24 1.46 27.70
N SER A 32 10.47 2.07 26.78
CA SER A 32 9.24 2.74 27.15
C SER A 32 8.26 1.79 27.85
N LYS A 33 7.43 2.31 28.76
CA LYS A 33 6.46 1.51 29.50
C LYS A 33 5.58 0.64 28.59
N GLY A 34 5.08 1.22 27.49
CA GLY A 34 4.27 0.49 26.52
C GLY A 34 5.03 -0.62 25.79
N CYS A 35 6.33 -0.45 25.55
CA CYS A 35 7.17 -1.49 24.96
C CYS A 35 7.37 -2.66 25.94
N VAL A 36 7.70 -2.36 27.20
CA VAL A 36 7.85 -3.38 28.26
C VAL A 36 6.55 -4.16 28.48
N GLU A 37 5.40 -3.47 28.52
CA GLU A 37 4.09 -4.12 28.63
C GLU A 37 3.78 -5.01 27.43
N GLY A 38 4.09 -4.56 26.21
CA GLY A 38 3.91 -5.34 24.99
C GLY A 38 4.77 -6.62 24.97
N PHE A 39 6.04 -6.51 25.35
CA PHE A 39 6.96 -7.64 25.46
C PHE A 39 6.50 -8.63 26.53
N ASN A 40 6.18 -8.16 27.74
CA ASN A 40 5.66 -9.00 28.81
C ASN A 40 4.36 -9.72 28.41
N ARG A 41 3.48 -9.06 27.66
CA ARG A 41 2.27 -9.68 27.11
C ARG A 41 2.63 -10.86 26.22
N PHE A 42 3.57 -10.69 25.27
CA PHE A 42 4.02 -11.78 24.41
C PHE A 42 4.71 -12.91 25.19
N ILE A 43 5.61 -12.57 26.11
CA ILE A 43 6.35 -13.54 26.96
C ILE A 43 5.39 -14.42 27.76
N SER A 44 4.30 -13.84 28.28
CA SER A 44 3.31 -14.54 29.09
C SER A 44 2.41 -15.52 28.31
N VAL A 45 2.39 -15.45 26.97
CA VAL A 45 1.62 -16.37 26.13
C VAL A 45 2.24 -17.77 26.18
N ASP A 46 1.40 -18.80 26.20
CA ASP A 46 1.87 -20.18 26.22
C ASP A 46 2.75 -20.50 24.99
N PRO A 47 3.74 -21.41 25.09
CA PRO A 47 4.69 -21.67 24.02
C PRO A 47 4.04 -22.06 22.68
N LYS A 48 2.92 -22.80 22.71
CA LYS A 48 2.24 -23.24 21.49
C LYS A 48 1.58 -22.08 20.79
N THR A 49 0.89 -21.21 21.53
CA THR A 49 0.28 -20.00 20.97
C THR A 49 1.33 -18.99 20.52
N ARG A 50 2.46 -18.86 21.24
CA ARG A 50 3.63 -18.07 20.77
C ARG A 50 4.13 -18.58 19.43
N GLY A 51 4.28 -19.90 19.27
CA GLY A 51 4.64 -20.53 18.00
C GLY A 51 3.68 -20.17 16.86
N ASN A 52 2.37 -20.20 17.11
CA ASN A 52 1.36 -19.79 16.12
C ASN A 52 1.44 -18.29 15.78
N ILE A 53 1.67 -17.42 16.77
CA ILE A 53 1.88 -15.99 16.55
C ILE A 53 3.10 -15.77 15.64
N MET A 54 4.20 -16.45 15.93
CA MET A 54 5.43 -16.36 15.15
C MET A 54 5.26 -16.87 13.71
N GLN A 55 4.55 -17.98 13.50
CA GLN A 55 4.25 -18.46 12.16
C GLN A 55 3.43 -17.45 11.36
N ASN A 56 2.40 -16.85 11.99
CA ASN A 56 1.57 -15.82 11.36
C ASN A 56 2.35 -14.53 11.08
N PHE A 57 3.30 -14.16 11.95
CA PHE A 57 4.18 -13.01 11.77
C PHE A 57 5.20 -13.24 10.64
N ASN A 58 5.80 -14.43 10.56
CA ASN A 58 6.81 -14.76 9.56
C ASN A 58 6.21 -14.96 8.16
N LYS A 59 4.98 -15.46 8.06
CA LYS A 59 4.30 -15.73 6.77
C LYS A 59 4.35 -14.54 5.78
N PRO A 60 3.94 -13.31 6.13
CA PRO A 60 4.04 -12.16 5.22
C PRO A 60 5.49 -11.72 4.95
N LEU A 61 6.43 -12.00 5.86
CA LEU A 61 7.83 -11.60 5.71
C LEU A 61 8.65 -12.53 4.80
N LYS A 62 8.14 -13.72 4.47
CA LYS A 62 8.81 -14.67 3.57
C LYS A 62 9.15 -14.08 2.19
N ILE A 63 8.40 -13.07 1.73
CA ILE A 63 8.68 -12.40 0.46
C ILE A 63 10.07 -11.77 0.41
N PHE A 64 10.61 -11.36 1.57
CA PHE A 64 11.96 -10.78 1.69
C PHE A 64 13.09 -11.81 1.58
N GLU A 65 12.78 -13.11 1.63
CA GLU A 65 13.74 -14.18 1.33
C GLU A 65 14.15 -14.17 -0.15
N ALA A 66 13.25 -13.73 -1.03
CA ALA A 66 13.52 -13.63 -2.45
C ALA A 66 14.60 -12.57 -2.69
N GLU A 67 15.68 -12.96 -3.38
CA GLU A 67 16.79 -12.06 -3.70
C GLU A 67 16.32 -10.79 -4.40
N SER A 68 15.39 -10.89 -5.35
CA SER A 68 14.83 -9.71 -6.04
C SER A 68 14.16 -8.73 -5.08
N CYS A 69 13.40 -9.23 -4.10
CA CYS A 69 12.77 -8.37 -3.08
C CYS A 69 13.82 -7.76 -2.15
N ARG A 70 14.81 -8.56 -1.71
CA ARG A 70 15.89 -8.09 -0.84
C ARG A 70 16.70 -6.99 -1.51
N LEU A 71 17.07 -7.17 -2.77
CA LEU A 71 17.80 -6.16 -3.55
C LEU A 71 16.95 -4.89 -3.71
N ALA A 72 15.68 -5.03 -4.11
CA ALA A 72 14.76 -3.91 -4.29
C ALA A 72 14.46 -3.12 -3.00
N THR A 73 14.68 -3.71 -1.83
CA THR A 73 14.38 -3.08 -0.53
C THR A 73 15.63 -2.85 0.34
N SER A 74 16.81 -3.08 -0.22
CA SER A 74 18.09 -2.94 0.48
C SER A 74 18.48 -1.48 0.76
N ALA A 75 18.05 -0.58 -0.12
CA ALA A 75 18.25 0.86 -0.01
C ALA A 75 17.02 1.61 -0.54
N SER A 76 16.92 2.90 -0.20
CA SER A 76 15.92 3.83 -0.74
C SER A 76 16.62 5.12 -1.11
N ASP A 77 16.39 5.59 -2.33
CA ASP A 77 16.91 6.85 -2.88
C ASP A 77 15.87 7.98 -2.91
N PHE A 78 14.64 7.69 -2.50
CA PHE A 78 13.54 8.65 -2.38
C PHE A 78 12.94 8.65 -0.96
N ASP A 79 12.24 9.74 -0.65
CA ASP A 79 11.41 9.89 0.55
C ASP A 79 10.00 10.33 0.13
N PHE A 80 8.96 9.66 0.65
CA PHE A 80 7.58 10.04 0.41
C PHE A 80 7.24 11.47 0.86
N ASN A 81 7.95 12.03 1.84
CA ASN A 81 7.78 13.43 2.27
C ASN A 81 8.18 14.45 1.20
N ASP A 82 9.09 14.05 0.30
CA ASP A 82 9.61 14.91 -0.75
C ASP A 82 8.76 14.89 -2.04
N LEU A 83 7.87 13.90 -2.23
CA LEU A 83 7.08 13.71 -3.45
C LEU A 83 6.33 14.96 -3.93
N ARG A 84 5.82 15.77 -2.99
CA ARG A 84 5.10 17.02 -3.28
C ARG A 84 5.95 18.28 -3.08
N ARG A 85 7.18 18.14 -2.60
CA ARG A 85 8.11 19.25 -2.28
C ARG A 85 9.19 19.42 -3.34
N LYS A 86 9.61 18.34 -3.99
CA LYS A 86 10.65 18.30 -5.02
C LYS A 86 10.09 17.62 -6.28
N ARG A 87 10.63 17.95 -7.45
CA ARG A 87 10.31 17.24 -8.69
C ARG A 87 10.99 15.88 -8.66
N MET A 88 10.20 14.81 -8.70
CA MET A 88 10.70 13.44 -8.76
C MET A 88 9.65 12.52 -9.38
N SER A 89 10.11 11.37 -9.88
CA SER A 89 9.27 10.28 -10.36
C SER A 89 9.73 9.00 -9.69
N VAL A 90 8.77 8.21 -9.17
CA VAL A 90 9.03 6.90 -8.56
C VAL A 90 8.36 5.84 -9.41
N TYR A 91 9.12 4.82 -9.78
CA TYR A 91 8.65 3.74 -10.65
C TYR A 91 8.61 2.43 -9.87
N ILE A 92 7.48 1.73 -9.94
CA ILE A 92 7.36 0.35 -9.47
C ILE A 92 7.32 -0.53 -10.72
N VAL A 93 8.35 -1.35 -10.90
CA VAL A 93 8.45 -2.27 -12.04
C VAL A 93 8.35 -3.69 -11.51
N LEU A 94 7.32 -4.40 -11.94
CA LEU A 94 7.03 -5.77 -11.53
C LEU A 94 6.70 -6.59 -12.78
N SER A 95 7.13 -7.85 -12.80
CA SER A 95 6.61 -8.81 -13.79
C SER A 95 5.14 -9.15 -13.46
N PRO A 96 4.36 -9.67 -14.43
CA PRO A 96 3.01 -10.15 -14.16
C PRO A 96 2.94 -11.13 -12.98
N THR A 97 3.89 -12.07 -12.90
CA THR A 97 4.04 -13.00 -11.78
C THR A 97 4.46 -12.32 -10.46
N GLY A 98 5.16 -11.20 -10.54
CA GLY A 98 5.58 -10.40 -9.40
C GLY A 98 4.42 -9.66 -8.73
N MET A 99 3.38 -9.27 -9.49
CA MET A 99 2.22 -8.54 -8.97
C MET A 99 1.51 -9.33 -7.85
N GLU A 100 1.20 -10.60 -8.13
CA GLU A 100 0.57 -11.48 -7.14
C GLU A 100 1.52 -11.83 -5.99
N LYS A 101 2.78 -12.15 -6.31
CA LYS A 101 3.78 -12.51 -5.29
C LYS A 101 4.05 -11.39 -4.29
N TYR A 102 4.07 -10.14 -4.75
CA TYR A 102 4.44 -8.97 -3.95
C TYR A 102 3.25 -8.06 -3.61
N LYS A 103 2.02 -8.56 -3.75
CA LYS A 103 0.77 -7.84 -3.46
C LYS A 103 0.77 -7.12 -2.11
N GLN A 104 1.36 -7.74 -1.07
CA GLN A 104 1.48 -7.13 0.25
C GLN A 104 2.43 -5.92 0.27
N LEU A 105 3.54 -5.96 -0.46
CA LEU A 105 4.48 -4.83 -0.58
C LEU A 105 3.88 -3.69 -1.39
N ILE A 106 3.17 -4.01 -2.47
CA ILE A 106 2.46 -3.02 -3.28
C ILE A 106 1.44 -2.27 -2.41
N ASN A 107 0.63 -3.03 -1.64
CA ASN A 107 -0.31 -2.45 -0.68
C ASN A 107 0.38 -1.59 0.37
N LEU A 108 1.50 -2.05 0.93
CA LEU A 108 2.28 -1.29 1.90
C LEU A 108 2.82 0.02 1.31
N PHE A 109 3.38 -0.04 0.10
CA PHE A 109 3.92 1.11 -0.61
C PHE A 109 2.86 2.19 -0.79
N PHE A 110 1.71 1.85 -1.39
CA PHE A 110 0.63 2.82 -1.59
C PHE A 110 0.06 3.31 -0.26
N SER A 111 0.00 2.45 0.76
CA SER A 111 -0.48 2.84 2.09
C SER A 111 0.43 3.89 2.71
N GLN A 112 1.75 3.72 2.61
CA GLN A 112 2.73 4.68 3.08
C GLN A 112 2.70 5.97 2.26
N LEU A 113 2.68 5.86 0.93
CA LEU A 113 2.61 7.00 0.02
C LEU A 113 1.44 7.91 0.38
N VAL A 114 0.23 7.34 0.41
CA VAL A 114 -0.99 8.09 0.74
C VAL A 114 -0.89 8.65 2.15
N ARG A 115 -0.59 7.81 3.15
CA ARG A 115 -0.55 8.24 4.56
C ARG A 115 0.42 9.40 4.81
N VAL A 116 1.61 9.36 4.21
CA VAL A 116 2.62 10.43 4.36
C VAL A 116 2.15 11.70 3.64
N ASN A 117 1.56 11.56 2.45
CA ASN A 117 1.16 12.71 1.63
C ASN A 117 -0.22 13.28 1.95
N THR A 118 -0.97 12.70 2.89
CA THR A 118 -2.28 13.22 3.33
C THR A 118 -2.28 13.72 4.78
N GLN A 119 -1.12 14.05 5.35
CA GLN A 119 -1.02 14.59 6.72
C GLN A 119 -1.31 16.10 6.79
N THR A 120 -1.00 16.84 5.73
CA THR A 120 -1.11 18.30 5.70
C THR A 120 -1.60 18.75 4.32
N LEU A 121 -2.60 19.63 4.34
CA LEU A 121 -3.13 20.26 3.13
C LEU A 121 -2.11 21.26 2.56
N PRO A 122 -2.00 21.40 1.23
CA PRO A 122 -1.08 22.35 0.59
C PRO A 122 -1.27 23.80 1.03
N GLU A 123 -2.49 24.19 1.43
CA GLU A 123 -2.80 25.54 1.94
C GLU A 123 -2.15 25.84 3.30
N HIS A 124 -1.81 24.82 4.08
CA HIS A 124 -1.18 24.95 5.39
C HIS A 124 0.35 24.79 5.36
N ASP A 125 0.91 24.30 4.25
CA ASP A 125 2.36 24.17 4.06
C ASP A 125 2.78 24.57 2.65
N LYS A 126 3.34 25.78 2.52
CA LYS A 126 3.81 26.38 1.25
C LYS A 126 4.92 25.59 0.55
N THR A 127 5.54 24.62 1.20
CA THR A 127 6.55 23.77 0.57
C THR A 127 5.93 22.64 -0.26
N LEU A 128 4.64 22.31 -0.06
CA LEU A 128 3.88 21.33 -0.83
C LEU A 128 3.43 21.91 -2.18
N LYS A 129 4.42 22.20 -3.04
CA LYS A 129 4.26 22.99 -4.26
C LYS A 129 3.82 22.17 -5.48
N TYR A 130 4.07 20.86 -5.47
CA TYR A 130 3.86 20.01 -6.64
C TYR A 130 2.66 19.08 -6.47
N GLN A 131 1.97 18.84 -7.59
CA GLN A 131 0.98 17.77 -7.69
C GLN A 131 1.68 16.44 -7.97
N CYS A 132 1.21 15.39 -7.30
CA CYS A 132 1.68 14.03 -7.49
C CYS A 132 0.60 13.24 -8.25
N LEU A 133 0.97 12.65 -9.39
CA LEU A 133 0.08 11.80 -10.18
C LEU A 133 0.49 10.33 -9.99
N LEU A 134 -0.45 9.52 -9.50
CA LEU A 134 -0.30 8.08 -9.47
C LEU A 134 -0.83 7.53 -10.79
N VAL A 135 0.09 7.10 -11.65
CA VAL A 135 -0.24 6.39 -12.89
C VAL A 135 -0.28 4.90 -12.57
N LEU A 136 -1.47 4.32 -12.65
CA LEU A 136 -1.74 2.94 -12.32
C LEU A 136 -2.10 2.21 -13.61
N ASP A 137 -1.05 1.79 -14.32
CA ASP A 137 -1.20 0.97 -15.51
C ASP A 137 -1.67 -0.44 -15.14
N GLU A 138 -2.48 -1.03 -15.99
CA GLU A 138 -3.07 -2.35 -15.81
C GLU A 138 -3.63 -2.56 -14.38
N PHE A 139 -4.38 -1.58 -13.86
CA PHE A 139 -4.75 -1.46 -12.45
C PHE A 139 -5.41 -2.71 -11.85
N THR A 140 -6.16 -3.45 -12.67
CA THR A 140 -6.85 -4.68 -12.27
C THR A 140 -5.88 -5.83 -11.99
N SER A 141 -4.70 -5.85 -12.60
CA SER A 141 -3.66 -6.88 -12.38
C SER A 141 -3.02 -6.83 -10.99
N MET A 142 -3.11 -5.70 -10.30
CA MET A 142 -2.63 -5.56 -8.92
C MET A 142 -3.60 -6.17 -7.89
N GLY A 143 -4.82 -6.50 -8.32
CA GLY A 143 -5.96 -6.79 -7.45
C GLY A 143 -6.33 -5.60 -6.57
N ARG A 144 -7.09 -5.88 -5.50
CA ARG A 144 -7.55 -4.82 -4.59
C ARG A 144 -6.40 -4.16 -3.82
N VAL A 145 -6.24 -2.86 -4.02
CA VAL A 145 -5.39 -1.98 -3.20
C VAL A 145 -6.29 -1.08 -2.34
N GLY A 146 -6.64 -1.57 -1.16
CA GLY A 146 -7.72 -0.99 -0.35
C GLY A 146 -7.52 0.47 0.06
N ILE A 147 -6.27 0.94 0.14
CA ILE A 147 -6.00 2.36 0.43
C ILE A 147 -6.36 3.28 -0.74
N ILE A 148 -6.23 2.82 -1.99
CA ILE A 148 -6.53 3.64 -3.18
C ILE A 148 -8.04 3.88 -3.25
N GLU A 149 -8.84 2.82 -3.11
CA GLU A 149 -10.31 2.89 -3.05
C GLU A 149 -10.81 3.87 -1.99
N LYS A 150 -10.20 3.86 -0.80
CA LYS A 150 -10.59 4.74 0.32
C LYS A 150 -10.12 6.18 0.12
N SER A 151 -8.95 6.36 -0.49
CA SER A 151 -8.28 7.67 -0.53
C SER A 151 -8.63 8.51 -1.74
N ILE A 152 -9.11 7.89 -2.83
CA ILE A 152 -9.48 8.59 -4.07
C ILE A 152 -10.49 9.73 -3.84
N ALA A 153 -11.33 9.62 -2.82
CA ALA A 153 -12.36 10.62 -2.51
C ALA A 153 -11.84 11.94 -1.91
N PHE A 154 -10.64 11.95 -1.28
CA PHE A 154 -10.15 13.13 -0.55
C PHE A 154 -8.74 13.58 -0.93
N THR A 155 -7.92 12.69 -1.47
CA THR A 155 -6.53 12.93 -1.92
C THR A 155 -6.39 14.07 -2.93
N ALA A 156 -7.46 14.34 -3.69
CA ALA A 156 -7.59 15.50 -4.56
C ALA A 156 -7.26 16.83 -3.87
N GLY A 157 -7.72 17.02 -2.61
CA GLY A 157 -7.42 18.21 -1.81
C GLY A 157 -5.97 18.28 -1.35
N TYR A 158 -5.27 17.14 -1.34
CA TYR A 158 -3.87 17.02 -0.97
C TYR A 158 -2.92 17.12 -2.17
N ASN A 159 -3.38 17.57 -3.34
CA ASN A 159 -2.59 17.59 -4.58
C ASN A 159 -2.10 16.20 -5.02
N ILE A 160 -2.83 15.15 -4.67
CA ILE A 160 -2.60 13.79 -5.18
C ILE A 160 -3.71 13.46 -6.18
N ARG A 161 -3.33 12.99 -7.36
CA ARG A 161 -4.22 12.63 -8.47
C ARG A 161 -4.00 11.18 -8.86
N TYR A 162 -5.03 10.57 -9.43
CA TYR A 162 -4.99 9.20 -9.94
C TYR A 162 -5.27 9.19 -11.43
N MET A 163 -4.49 8.40 -12.17
CA MET A 163 -4.77 7.98 -13.53
C MET A 163 -4.83 6.46 -13.51
N ILE A 164 -6.05 5.92 -13.62
CA ILE A 164 -6.30 4.48 -13.58
C ILE A 164 -6.51 4.00 -15.01
N ILE A 165 -5.73 3.00 -15.41
CA ILE A 165 -5.79 2.40 -16.76
C ILE A 165 -6.14 0.93 -16.59
N TYR A 166 -7.17 0.48 -17.30
CA TYR A 166 -7.64 -0.91 -17.29
C TYR A 166 -8.30 -1.25 -18.63
N GLN A 167 -8.43 -2.54 -18.93
CA GLN A 167 -8.87 -3.01 -20.25
C GLN A 167 -10.40 -3.07 -20.41
N ASN A 168 -11.12 -3.54 -19.39
CA ASN A 168 -12.58 -3.63 -19.40
C ASN A 168 -13.19 -3.46 -18.00
N ASP A 169 -14.47 -3.04 -17.95
CA ASP A 169 -15.15 -2.77 -16.68
C ASP A 169 -15.37 -4.08 -15.87
N GLU A 170 -15.52 -5.23 -16.53
CA GLU A 170 -15.73 -6.53 -15.86
C GLU A 170 -14.55 -6.92 -14.97
N GLN A 171 -13.31 -6.66 -15.38
CA GLN A 171 -12.13 -6.91 -14.56
C GLN A 171 -12.09 -6.00 -13.32
N LEU A 172 -12.54 -4.76 -13.45
CA LEU A 172 -12.60 -3.82 -12.32
C LEU A 172 -13.72 -4.21 -11.33
N GLU A 173 -14.86 -4.66 -11.87
CA GLU A 173 -16.05 -5.08 -11.13
C GLU A 173 -15.95 -6.50 -10.54
N SER A 174 -14.92 -7.28 -10.90
CA SER A 174 -14.64 -8.59 -10.31
C SER A 174 -14.45 -8.51 -8.79
N ASP A 175 -14.91 -9.55 -8.08
CA ASP A 175 -14.77 -9.67 -6.63
C ASP A 175 -13.29 -9.80 -6.18
N ASP A 176 -12.41 -10.28 -7.06
CA ASP A 176 -10.96 -10.33 -6.83
C ASP A 176 -10.29 -8.94 -6.92
N ALA A 177 -11.00 -7.98 -7.51
CA ALA A 177 -10.61 -6.58 -7.65
C ALA A 177 -11.42 -5.70 -6.67
N TYR A 178 -12.33 -4.85 -7.16
CA TYR A 178 -13.03 -3.87 -6.33
C TYR A 178 -14.52 -4.19 -6.15
N GLY A 179 -15.02 -5.23 -6.81
CA GLY A 179 -16.45 -5.50 -6.89
C GLY A 179 -17.22 -4.38 -7.58
N LYS A 180 -18.51 -4.58 -7.83
CA LYS A 180 -19.35 -3.55 -8.46
C LYS A 180 -19.39 -2.22 -7.69
N SER A 181 -19.48 -2.30 -6.36
CA SER A 181 -19.57 -1.12 -5.49
C SER A 181 -18.27 -0.32 -5.43
N GLY A 182 -17.12 -1.00 -5.31
CA GLY A 182 -15.81 -0.34 -5.30
C GLY A 182 -15.47 0.24 -6.67
N ALA A 183 -15.73 -0.50 -7.76
CA ALA A 183 -15.57 -0.02 -9.13
C ALA A 183 -16.43 1.23 -9.42
N PHE A 184 -17.67 1.25 -8.95
CA PHE A 184 -18.53 2.43 -9.01
C PHE A 184 -17.93 3.62 -8.25
N THR A 185 -17.42 3.38 -7.03
CA THR A 185 -16.79 4.41 -6.20
C THR A 185 -15.55 5.00 -6.88
N LEU A 186 -14.70 4.15 -7.46
CA LEU A 186 -13.51 4.59 -8.19
C LEU A 186 -13.90 5.48 -9.37
N ARG A 187 -14.79 5.01 -10.25
CA ARG A 187 -15.25 5.77 -11.42
C ARG A 187 -15.88 7.10 -11.04
N LYS A 188 -16.75 7.13 -10.02
CA LYS A 188 -17.43 8.36 -9.58
C LYS A 188 -16.48 9.44 -9.07
N ASN A 189 -15.34 9.06 -8.48
CA ASN A 189 -14.36 10.02 -7.96
C ASN A 189 -13.34 10.46 -9.02
N LEU A 190 -13.29 9.82 -10.18
CA LEU A 190 -12.48 10.25 -11.31
C LEU A 190 -13.24 11.29 -12.12
N ALA A 191 -12.64 12.46 -12.30
CA ALA A 191 -13.28 13.57 -13.01
C ALA A 191 -13.25 13.41 -14.54
N VAL A 192 -12.36 12.58 -15.07
CA VAL A 192 -12.15 12.39 -16.50
C VAL A 192 -12.14 10.90 -16.80
N GLU A 193 -12.96 10.49 -17.77
CA GLU A 193 -13.00 9.13 -18.32
C GLU A 193 -12.56 9.22 -19.80
N VAL A 194 -11.52 8.48 -20.17
CA VAL A 194 -11.08 8.36 -21.56
C VAL A 194 -11.36 6.93 -22.00
N VAL A 195 -12.17 6.80 -23.05
CA VAL A 195 -12.59 5.52 -23.59
C VAL A 195 -11.99 5.35 -24.97
N TYR A 196 -11.25 4.26 -25.16
CA TYR A 196 -10.84 3.81 -26.49
C TYR A 196 -11.90 2.85 -27.07
N PRO A 197 -12.10 2.82 -28.40
CA PRO A 197 -13.09 1.95 -29.01
C PRO A 197 -12.92 0.50 -28.56
N PRO A 198 -13.95 -0.12 -27.96
CA PRO A 198 -13.89 -1.52 -27.56
C PRO A 198 -13.85 -2.39 -28.83
N LYS A 199 -13.27 -3.59 -28.72
CA LYS A 199 -13.26 -4.55 -29.82
C LYS A 199 -14.65 -5.12 -30.10
N ASP A 200 -15.47 -5.24 -29.06
CA ASP A 200 -16.82 -5.79 -29.09
C ASP A 200 -17.83 -4.77 -28.53
N VAL A 201 -19.08 -4.83 -29.00
CA VAL A 201 -20.17 -4.03 -28.41
C VAL A 201 -20.70 -4.76 -27.19
N ASP A 202 -20.31 -4.30 -26.01
CA ASP A 202 -20.68 -4.89 -24.73
C ASP A 202 -21.49 -3.91 -23.86
N SER A 203 -21.74 -4.32 -22.60
CA SER A 203 -22.45 -3.49 -21.62
C SER A 203 -21.73 -2.16 -21.30
N THR A 204 -20.41 -2.12 -21.49
CA THR A 204 -19.57 -0.93 -21.32
C THR A 204 -19.85 0.06 -22.45
N ALA A 205 -19.90 -0.40 -23.71
CA ALA A 205 -20.26 0.42 -24.86
C ALA A 205 -21.66 1.06 -24.73
N GLU A 206 -22.64 0.32 -24.20
CA GLU A 206 -23.99 0.85 -23.93
C GLU A 206 -23.98 1.92 -22.83
N ARG A 207 -23.23 1.71 -21.73
CA ARG A 207 -23.09 2.68 -20.64
C ARG A 207 -22.50 3.99 -21.13
N ILE A 208 -21.39 3.93 -21.87
CA ILE A 208 -20.69 5.09 -22.40
C ILE A 208 -21.58 5.86 -23.38
N SER A 209 -22.29 5.14 -24.27
CA SER A 209 -23.25 5.74 -25.19
C SER A 209 -24.37 6.50 -24.48
N LYS A 210 -24.90 5.96 -23.37
CA LYS A 210 -25.95 6.64 -22.57
C LYS A 210 -25.42 7.89 -21.87
N ASN A 211 -24.21 7.84 -21.31
CA ASN A 211 -23.61 8.99 -20.60
C ASN A 211 -23.31 10.16 -21.56
N ILE A 212 -22.70 9.89 -22.71
CA ILE A 212 -22.36 10.93 -23.71
C ILE A 212 -23.63 11.54 -24.35
N ARG A 213 -24.71 10.75 -24.52
CA ARG A 213 -25.97 11.23 -25.10
C ARG A 213 -26.76 12.16 -24.18
N GLN A 214 -26.55 12.12 -22.86
CA GLN A 214 -27.25 13.01 -21.93
C GLN A 214 -26.74 14.45 -21.95
N GLU A 215 -25.50 14.69 -22.38
CA GLU A 215 -24.94 16.05 -22.52
C GLU A 215 -25.36 16.78 -23.81
N ASN A 216 -25.96 16.08 -24.77
CA ASN A 216 -26.37 16.63 -26.07
C ASN A 216 -27.89 16.89 -26.19
N ARG A 217 -28.58 17.02 -25.06
CA ARG A 217 -29.99 17.44 -24.96
C ARG A 217 -30.11 18.64 -24.03
#